data_AF-A0A2D7WGN0-F1
#
_entry.id   AF-A0A2D7WGN0-F1
#
_cell.length_a   1.000
_cell.length_b   1.000
_cell.length_c   1.000
_cell.angle_alpha   90.00
_cell.angle_beta   90.00
_cell.angle_gamma   90.00
#
_symmetry.space_group_name_H-M   'P 1'
#
loop_
_entity.id
_entity.type
_entity.pdbx_description
1 polymer ?
#
loop_
_entity_poly.entity_id
_entity_poly.type
_entity_poly.pdbx_seq_one_letter_code
_entity_poly.pdbx_strand_id
1 'polypeptide(L)' 'MFNSEQRFLLHYRAGSLANVLERLKLHGYAVEKTNATFLQITLRLNSEEKLHQLQQIDAITAVSLAPMQSSIYK' A
#
# COMPACT_ATOMS: atom_id res chain seq x y z
N MET A 1 -10.70 1.62 15.08
CA MET A 1 -10.10 0.28 15.27
C MET A 1 -10.50 -0.60 14.08
N PHE A 2 -9.56 -1.00 13.23
CA PHE A 2 -9.84 -1.94 12.15
C PHE A 2 -9.96 -3.37 12.70
N ASN A 3 -11.18 -3.90 12.76
CA ASN A 3 -11.43 -5.31 13.11
C ASN A 3 -11.31 -6.27 11.92
N SER A 4 -10.79 -5.81 10.77
CA SER A 4 -10.67 -6.62 9.56
C SER A 4 -9.44 -6.19 8.74
N GLU A 5 -8.64 -7.15 8.30
CA GLU A 5 -7.49 -6.89 7.42
C GLU A 5 -7.96 -6.36 6.07
N GLN A 6 -7.66 -5.10 5.77
CA GLN A 6 -8.04 -4.47 4.51
C GLN A 6 -6.83 -4.32 3.59
N ARG A 7 -7.10 -4.39 2.28
CA ARG A 7 -6.08 -4.18 1.25
C ARG A 7 -6.05 -2.71 0.86
N PHE A 8 -4.84 -2.17 0.82
CA PHE A 8 -4.59 -0.80 0.39
C PHE A 8 -3.67 -0.81 -0.82
N LEU A 9 -3.95 0.12 -1.73
CA LEU A 9 -3.16 0.43 -2.89
C LEU A 9 -2.41 1.74 -2.62
N LEU A 10 -1.09 1.66 -2.55
CA LEU A 10 -0.20 2.81 -2.53
C LEU A 10 0.21 3.17 -3.94
N HIS A 11 0.28 4.47 -4.22
CA HIS A 11 1.01 5.01 -5.36
C HIS A 11 2.29 5.67 -4.85
N TYR A 12 3.40 5.40 -5.52
CA TYR A 12 4.70 5.97 -5.17
C TYR A 12 5.31 6.75 -6.33
N ARG A 13 6.24 7.65 -6.00
CA ARG A 13 6.98 8.45 -7.00
C ARG A 13 7.95 7.57 -7.80
N ALA A 14 8.03 7.79 -9.11
CA ALA A 14 9.01 7.12 -9.97
C ALA A 14 10.44 7.28 -9.41
N GLY A 15 11.22 6.20 -9.40
CA GLY A 15 12.57 6.17 -8.83
C GLY A 15 12.61 5.94 -7.31
N SER A 16 11.48 5.98 -6.60
CA SER A 16 11.44 5.80 -5.14
C SER A 16 11.08 4.38 -4.67
N LEU A 17 10.93 3.42 -5.57
CA LEU A 17 10.47 2.05 -5.24
C LEU A 17 11.32 1.40 -4.14
N ALA A 18 12.65 1.41 -4.28
CA ALA A 18 13.55 0.79 -3.31
C ALA A 18 13.41 1.42 -1.91
N ASN A 19 13.38 2.75 -1.85
CA ASN A 19 13.18 3.51 -0.61
C ASN A 19 11.82 3.18 0.04
N VAL A 20 10.75 3.13 -0.76
CA VAL A 20 9.41 2.78 -0.26
C VAL A 20 9.39 1.35 0.28
N LEU A 21 9.95 0.37 -0.44
CA LEU A 21 9.99 -1.02 0.03
C LEU A 21 10.81 -1.18 1.30
N GLU A 22 11.94 -0.47 1.42
CA GLU A 22 12.75 -0.47 2.64
C GLU A 22 11.96 0.08 3.83
N ARG A 23 11.29 1.22 3.67
CA ARG A 23 10.43 1.81 4.71
C ARG A 23 9.29 0.87 5.09
N LEU A 24 8.63 0.26 4.10
CA LEU A 24 7.56 -0.71 4.34
C LEU A 24 8.07 -1.91 5.14
N LYS A 25 9.27 -2.41 4.84
CA LYS A 25 9.90 -3.51 5.57
C LYS A 25 10.26 -3.11 7.01
N LEU A 26 10.85 -1.92 7.20
CA LEU A 26 11.25 -1.40 8.52
C LEU A 26 10.07 -1.27 9.48
N HIS A 27 8.90 -0.88 8.97
CA HIS A 27 7.68 -0.71 9.75
C HIS A 27 6.80 -1.97 9.81
N GLY A 28 7.26 -3.10 9.26
CA GLY A 28 6.53 -4.37 9.30
C GLY A 28 5.19 -4.31 8.56
N TYR A 29 5.17 -3.71 7.37
CA TYR A 29 4.01 -3.75 6.48
C TYR A 29 4.01 -5.06 5.68
N ALA A 30 2.84 -5.68 5.55
CA ALA A 30 2.65 -6.87 4.75
C ALA A 30 2.38 -6.50 3.29
N VAL A 31 3.44 -6.43 2.48
CA VAL A 31 3.34 -6.19 1.03
C VAL A 31 2.80 -7.45 0.34
N GLU A 32 1.69 -7.33 -0.39
CA GLU A 32 1.13 -8.44 -1.18
C GLU A 32 1.64 -8.43 -2.62
N LYS A 33 1.65 -7.26 -3.26
CA LYS A 33 2.02 -7.14 -4.68
C LYS A 33 2.67 -5.81 -4.97
N THR A 34 3.68 -5.81 -5.82
CA THR A 34 4.31 -4.61 -6.36
C THR A 34 4.08 -4.55 -7.86
N ASN A 35 3.64 -3.40 -8.36
CA ASN A 35 3.44 -3.14 -9.78
C ASN A 35 4.32 -1.96 -10.19
N ALA A 36 5.52 -2.27 -10.68
CA ALA A 36 6.51 -1.26 -11.06
C ALA A 36 6.07 -0.43 -12.28
N THR A 37 5.31 -1.03 -13.20
CA THR A 37 4.82 -0.35 -14.41
C THR A 37 3.87 0.79 -14.09
N PHE A 38 2.99 0.60 -13.10
CA PHE A 38 2.01 1.60 -12.68
C PHE A 38 2.40 2.33 -11.40
N LEU A 39 3.62 2.11 -10.90
CA LEU A 39 4.14 2.72 -9.66
C LEU A 39 3.22 2.48 -8.45
N GLN A 40 2.75 1.24 -8.32
CA GLN A 40 1.76 0.84 -7.32
C GLN A 40 2.26 -0.27 -6.40
N ILE A 41 1.85 -0.25 -5.14
CA ILE A 41 2.09 -1.33 -4.17
C ILE A 41 0.78 -1.67 -3.48
N THR A 42 0.40 -2.94 -3.52
CA THR A 42 -0.70 -3.48 -2.74
C THR A 42 -0.15 -4.07 -1.45
N LEU A 43 -0.75 -3.69 -0.32
CA LEU A 43 -0.38 -4.17 0.99
C LEU A 43 -1.61 -4.36 1.87
N ARG A 44 -1.48 -5.17 2.92
CA ARG A 44 -2.54 -5.39 3.92
C ARG A 44 -2.27 -4.56 5.17
N LEU A 45 -3.29 -3.85 5.61
CA LEU A 45 -3.31 -3.11 6.87
C LEU A 45 -4.43 -3.60 7.76
N ASN A 46 -4.17 -3.55 9.05
CA ASN A 46 -5.13 -3.80 10.12
C ASN A 46 -5.12 -2.67 11.16
N SER A 47 -4.49 -1.52 10.84
CA SER A 47 -4.37 -0.39 11.77
C SER A 47 -4.47 0.96 11.04
N GLU A 48 -5.34 1.84 11.57
CA GLU A 48 -5.53 3.21 11.08
C GLU A 48 -4.25 4.03 11.28
N GLU A 49 -3.53 3.79 12.37
CA GLU A 49 -2.24 4.42 12.63
C GLU A 49 -1.23 4.10 11.51
N LYS A 50 -1.17 2.83 11.09
CA LYS A 50 -0.32 2.40 9.97
C LYS A 50 -0.74 3.07 8.65
N LEU A 51 -2.04 3.24 8.42
CA LEU A 51 -2.53 3.97 7.25
C LEU A 51 -2.06 5.44 7.25
N HIS A 52 -2.20 6.11 8.39
CA HIS A 52 -1.73 7.49 8.55
C HIS A 52 -0.22 7.60 8.36
N GLN A 53 0.57 6.67 8.90
CA GLN A 53 2.02 6.65 8.71
C GLN A 53 2.44 6.53 7.24
N LEU A 54 1.71 5.73 6.44
CA LEU A 54 1.98 5.60 5.00
C LEU A 54 1.78 6.93 4.26
N GLN A 55 0.75 7.69 4.63
CA GLN A 55 0.48 9.00 4.05
C GLN A 55 1.55 10.05 4.42
N GLN A 56 2.34 9.81 5.47
CA GLN A 56 3.46 10.68 5.86
C GLN A 56 4.77 10.36 5.13
N ILE A 57 4.82 9.31 4.29
CA ILE A 57 6.02 8.98 3.52
C ILE A 57 6.07 9.89 2.28
N ASP A 58 7.08 10.77 2.18
CA ASP A 58 7.23 11.73 1.05
C ASP A 58 7.17 11.06 -0.34
N ALA A 59 7.70 9.84 -0.43
CA ALA A 59 7.72 9.07 -1.66
C ALA A 59 6.35 8.52 -2.07
N ILE A 60 5.34 8.56 -1.19
CA ILE A 60 3.98 8.09 -1.45
C ILE A 60 3.13 9.26 -1.92
N THR A 61 2.56 9.12 -3.11
CA THR A 61 1.76 10.17 -3.76
C THR A 61 0.29 10.03 -3.48
N ALA A 62 -0.20 8.80 -3.27
CA ALA A 62 -1.59 8.53 -2.94
C ALA A 62 -1.75 7.19 -2.22
N VAL A 63 -2.77 7.09 -1.37
CA VAL A 63 -3.19 5.85 -0.73
C VAL A 63 -4.69 5.67 -0.96
N SER A 64 -5.10 4.49 -1.40
CA SER A 64 -6.51 4.18 -1.65
C SER A 64 -6.82 2.76 -1.18
N LEU A 65 -8.08 2.49 -0.85
CA LEU A 65 -8.52 1.10 -0.62
C LEU A 65 -8.36 0.35 -1.94
N ALA A 66 -7.65 -0.78 -1.91
CA ALA A 66 -7.55 -1.62 -3.08
C ALA A 66 -8.95 -2.18 -3.35
N PRO A 67 -9.41 -2.20 -4.62
CA PRO A 67 -10.71 -2.80 -4.93
C PRO A 67 -10.70 -4.24 -4.41
N MET A 68 -11.68 -4.59 -3.58
CA MET A 68 -12.02 -6.00 -3.38
C MET A 68 -12.28 -6.50 -4.79
N GLN A 69 -11.47 -7.44 -5.29
CA GLN A 69 -11.73 -8.07 -6.59
C GLN A 69 -13.09 -8.76 -6.48
N SER A 70 -14.15 -8.02 -6.75
CA SER A 70 -15.43 -8.58 -7.09
C SER A 70 -15.16 -9.31 -8.39
N SER A 71 -15.14 -10.63 -8.33
CA SER A 71 -15.04 -11.47 -9.51
C SER A 71 -16.30 -11.24 -10.33
N ILE A 72 -16.28 -10.22 -11.18
CA ILE A 72 -17.26 -10.06 -12.25
C ILE A 72 -16.59 -10.67 -13.49
N TYR A 73 -16.46 -12.00 -13.48
CA TYR A 73 -16.35 -12.74 -14.73
C TYR A 73 -17.73 -12.70 -15.37
N LYS A 74 -17.80 -12.14 -16.58
CA LYS A 74 -19.02 -12.08 -17.41
C LYS A 74 -19.13 -13.35 -18.24
#